data_AF-A0A832HXH0-F1
#
_entry.id   AF-A0A832HXH0-F1
#
_cell.length_a   1.000
_cell.length_b   1.000
_cell.length_c   1.000
_cell.angle_alpha   90.00
_cell.angle_beta   90.00
_cell.angle_gamma   90.00
#
_symmetry.space_group_name_H-M   'P 1'
#
loop_
_entity.id
_entity.type
_entity.pdbx_description
1 polymer ?
#
loop_
_entity_poly.entity_id
_entity_poly.type
_entity_poly.pdbx_seq_one_letter_code
_entity_poly.pdbx_strand_id
1 'polypeptide(L)' 'MSEDKLEPKLSELLDTITTRLKDAIRDMEAATRCIEAYKADPTRAQACILEYLKTGSEKIKTSL' A
#
# COMPACT_ATOMS: atom_id res chain seq x y z
N MET A 1 6.34 0.72 41.51
CA MET A 1 5.63 0.17 40.34
C MET A 1 5.70 1.23 39.27
N SER A 2 6.34 0.93 38.14
CA SER A 2 6.58 1.91 37.07
C SER A 2 5.98 1.37 35.78
N GLU A 3 4.65 1.35 35.71
CA GLU A 3 3.90 0.94 34.51
C GLU A 3 3.82 2.06 33.45
N ASP A 4 4.23 3.29 33.79
CA ASP A 4 4.14 4.50 32.95
C ASP A 4 5.06 4.58 31.71
N LYS A 5 5.91 3.57 31.44
CA LYS A 5 6.88 3.63 30.32
C LYS A 5 6.63 2.65 29.18
N LEU A 6 5.68 1.73 29.30
CA LEU A 6 5.40 0.73 28.26
C LEU A 6 4.35 1.19 27.23
N GLU A 7 3.32 1.90 27.68
CA GLU A 7 2.19 2.33 26.83
C GLU A 7 2.56 3.24 25.65
N PRO A 8 3.42 4.29 25.79
CA PRO A 8 3.74 5.14 24.64
C PRO A 8 4.46 4.36 23.52
N LYS A 9 5.28 3.37 23.89
CA LYS A 9 5.99 2.53 22.91
C LYS A 9 5.07 1.55 22.21
N LEU A 10 4.07 1.00 22.91
CA LEU A 10 3.09 0.12 22.28
C LEU A 10 2.19 0.89 21.31
N SER A 11 1.74 2.09 21.70
CA SER A 11 0.93 2.95 20.81
C SER A 11 1.68 3.30 19.53
N GLU A 12 2.94 3.74 19.61
CA GLU A 12 3.76 4.06 18.45
C GLU A 12 3.97 2.86 17.51
N LEU A 13 4.14 1.65 18.08
CA LEU A 13 4.25 0.42 17.31
C LEU A 13 2.93 0.09 16.60
N LEU A 14 1.79 0.23 17.29
CA LEU A 14 0.47 -0.01 16.70
C LEU A 14 0.16 0.99 15.57
N ASP A 15 0.53 2.26 15.73
CA ASP A 15 0.37 3.28 14.69
C ASP A 15 1.24 2.98 13.47
N THR A 16 2.49 2.56 13.70
CA THR A 16 3.40 2.15 12.63
C THR A 16 2.87 0.94 11.87
N ILE A 17 2.40 -0.09 12.58
CA ILE A 17 1.81 -1.29 11.98
C ILE A 17 0.56 -0.93 11.20
N THR A 18 -0.32 -0.11 11.77
CA THR A 18 -1.56 0.35 11.13
C THR A 18 -1.27 1.10 9.83
N THR A 19 -0.27 1.98 9.83
CA THR A 19 0.13 2.74 8.65
C THR A 19 0.65 1.79 7.56
N ARG A 20 1.55 0.87 7.90
CA ARG A 20 2.08 -0.11 6.95
C ARG A 20 1.00 -1.02 6.37
N LEU A 21 0.03 -1.44 7.18
CA LEU A 21 -1.10 -2.24 6.70
C LEU A 21 -1.98 -1.45 5.74
N LYS A 22 -2.24 -0.17 6.01
CA LYS A 22 -3.00 0.70 5.09
C LYS A 22 -2.28 0.85 3.75
N ASP A 23 -0.96 1.01 3.75
CA ASP A 23 -0.18 1.12 2.52
C ASP A 23 -0.17 -0.20 1.75
N ALA A 24 0.02 -1.33 2.43
CA ALA A 24 -0.05 -2.65 1.79
C ALA A 24 -1.44 -2.92 1.17
N ILE A 25 -2.53 -2.51 1.83
CA ILE A 25 -3.89 -2.62 1.28
C ILE A 25 -4.02 -1.77 0.00
N ARG A 26 -3.53 -0.53 0.01
CA ARG A 26 -3.56 0.33 -1.18
C ARG A 26 -2.78 -0.28 -2.34
N ASP A 27 -1.64 -0.90 -2.06
CA ASP A 27 -0.83 -1.53 -3.08
C ASP A 27 -1.53 -2.77 -3.69
N MET A 28 -2.21 -3.57 -2.87
CA MET A 28 -3.04 -4.68 -3.35
C MET A 28 -4.25 -4.21 -4.16
N GLU A 29 -4.90 -3.11 -3.77
CA GLU A 29 -5.99 -2.52 -4.54
C GLU A 29 -5.52 -2.01 -5.91
N ALA A 30 -4.36 -1.37 -5.96
CA ALA A 30 -3.76 -0.93 -7.22
C ALA A 30 -3.42 -2.12 -8.12
N ALA A 31 -2.89 -3.20 -7.55
CA ALA A 31 -2.59 -4.41 -8.29
C ALA A 31 -3.84 -5.05 -8.89
N THR A 32 -4.92 -5.14 -8.10
CA THR A 32 -6.21 -5.63 -8.57
C THR A 32 -6.73 -4.78 -9.73
N ARG A 33 -6.64 -3.44 -9.63
CA ARG A 33 -7.04 -2.53 -10.71
C ARG A 33 -6.23 -2.75 -12.00
N CYS A 34 -4.91 -2.92 -11.91
CA CYS A 34 -4.08 -3.21 -13.07
C CYS A 34 -4.46 -4.55 -13.73
N ILE A 35 -4.74 -5.59 -12.93
CA ILE A 35 -5.19 -6.89 -13.44
C ILE A 35 -6.54 -6.76 -14.15
N GLU A 36 -7.48 -6.01 -13.57
CA GLU A 36 -8.80 -5.81 -14.16
C GLU A 36 -8.77 -4.97 -15.44
N ALA A 37 -7.90 -3.95 -15.50
CA ALA A 37 -7.72 -3.12 -16.69
C ALA A 37 -7.08 -3.89 -17.86
N TYR A 38 -6.22 -4.86 -17.55
CA TYR A 38 -5.42 -5.58 -18.54
C TYR A 38 -5.65 -7.11 -18.49
N LYS A 39 -6.91 -7.55 -18.32
CA LYS A 39 -7.29 -8.98 -18.21
C LYS A 39 -6.78 -9.87 -19.34
N ALA A 40 -6.68 -9.32 -20.56
CA ALA A 40 -6.23 -10.05 -21.74
C ALA A 40 -4.72 -9.91 -22.01
N ASP A 41 -4.00 -9.10 -21.23
CA ASP A 41 -2.59 -8.80 -21.43
C ASP A 41 -1.83 -8.84 -20.09
N PRO A 42 -1.38 -10.04 -19.68
CA PRO A 42 -0.66 -10.24 -18.41
C PRO A 42 0.64 -9.43 -18.32
N THR A 43 1.33 -9.23 -19.44
CA THR A 43 2.57 -8.44 -19.48
C THR A 43 2.30 -6.97 -19.18
N ARG A 44 1.22 -6.42 -19.74
CA ARG A 44 0.80 -5.04 -19.45
C ARG A 44 0.25 -4.87 -18.05
N ALA A 45 -0.47 -5.86 -17.53
CA ALA A 45 -0.88 -5.88 -16.12
C ALA A 45 0.33 -5.82 -15.19
N GLN A 46 1.35 -6.65 -15.44
CA GLN A 46 2.59 -6.68 -14.66
C GLN A 46 3.34 -5.34 -14.75
N ALA A 47 3.44 -4.74 -15.94
CA ALA A 47 4.09 -3.45 -16.12
C ALA A 47 3.39 -2.33 -15.32
N CYS A 48 2.05 -2.30 -15.35
CA CYS A 48 1.24 -1.36 -14.56
C CYS A 48 1.49 -1.48 -13.05
N ILE A 49 1.55 -2.70 -12.53
CA ILE A 49 1.84 -2.96 -11.11
C ILE A 49 3.24 -2.45 -10.75
N LEU A 50 4.24 -2.80 -11.56
CA LEU A 50 5.62 -2.39 -11.33
C LEU A 50 5.81 -0.88 -11.41
N GLU A 51 5.09 -0.20 -12.31
CA GLU A 51 5.10 1.25 -12.42
C GLU A 51 4.53 1.89 -11.15
N TYR A 52 3.35 1.46 -10.70
CA TYR A 52 2.72 1.95 -9.47
C TYR A 52 3.66 1.81 -8.25
N LEU A 53 4.27 0.64 -8.08
CA LEU A 53 5.20 0.38 -6.96
C LEU A 53 6.47 1.25 -7.04
N LYS A 54 6.95 1.58 -8.25
CA LYS A 54 8.13 2.45 -8.45
C LYS A 54 7.83 3.92 -8.20
N THR A 55 6.64 4.40 -8.59
CA THR A 55 6.23 5.80 -8.38
C THR A 55 5.79 6.09 -6.95
N GLY A 56 5.60 5.04 -6.16
CA GLY A 56 4.96 5.12 -4.84
C GLY A 56 3.45 5.36 -4.98
N SER A 57 2.70 5.02 -3.93
CA SER A 57 1.24 5.16 -3.85
C SER A 57 0.73 6.61 -3.95
N GLU A 58 1.61 7.61 -4.15
CA GLU A 58 1.27 9.04 -4.16
C GLU A 58 0.88 9.62 -5.54
N LYS A 59 1.00 8.91 -6.66
CA LYS A 59 0.78 9.54 -7.99
C LYS A 59 0.02 8.74 -9.04
N ILE A 60 -0.91 7.86 -8.67
CA ILE A 60 -2.03 7.56 -9.57
C ILE A 60 -3.22 8.46 -9.22
N LYS A 61 -3.01 9.78 -9.40
CA LYS A 61 -4.15 10.64 -9.74
C LYS A 61 -4.38 10.45 -11.24
N THR A 62 -5.32 9.56 -11.51
CA THR A 62 -6.10 9.47 -12.74
C THR A 62 -6.18 10.82 -13.46
N SER A 63 -5.50 10.91 -14.60
CA SER A 63 -6.06 11.65 -15.74
C SER A 63 -6.83 10.61 -16.54
N LEU A 64 -8.10 10.47 -16.19
CA LEU A 64 -9.15 9.93 -17.04
C LEU A 64 -9.58 11.03 -18.03
#